data_AF-A0AAP5YCH0-F1
#
_entry.id   AF-A0AAP5YCH0-F1
#
_cell.length_a   1.000
_cell.length_b   1.000
_cell.length_c   1.000
_cell.angle_alpha   90.00
_cell.angle_beta   90.00
_cell.angle_gamma   90.00
#
_symmetry.space_group_name_H-M   'P 1'
#
loop_
_entity.id
_entity.type
_entity.pdbx_description
1 polymer ?
#
loop_
_entity_poly.entity_id
_entity_poly.type
_entity_poly.pdbx_seq_one_letter_code
_entity_poly.pdbx_strand_id
1 'polypeptide(L)'
;VAMIAGAATGIATFNLFDAGLVAGPSPGSIFSYLALTPKGSFIATIAGVTSATIVSFLVASAILKVSKSEEKESEFEKSVSDMKEMKAEGAVQPVAAATTQEPSKPISFVAFACDAGMGSSAMGASTFKRKLVQAGIEIEVKNFAIEKVPSEADIVVTHESLESRAVNATGLPVVTIKNFLNDPALDELMDKIKQQTVATEQPA
;
A
#
# COMPACT_ATOMS: atom_id res chain seq x y z
N VAL A 1 17.94 9.44 -8.61
CA VAL A 1 18.96 10.54 -8.60
C VAL A 1 18.39 11.88 -9.06
N ALA A 2 17.76 11.96 -10.23
CA ALA A 2 17.16 13.22 -10.73
C ALA A 2 16.16 13.87 -9.75
N MET A 3 15.22 13.09 -9.20
CA MET A 3 14.30 13.59 -8.15
C MET A 3 15.01 14.12 -6.91
N ILE A 4 16.06 13.42 -6.45
CA ILE A 4 16.82 13.81 -5.25
C ILE A 4 17.54 15.15 -5.48
N ALA A 5 18.17 15.31 -6.65
CA ALA A 5 18.83 16.55 -7.04
C ALA A 5 17.84 17.73 -7.19
N GLY A 6 16.66 17.47 -7.78
CA GLY A 6 15.58 18.45 -7.87
C GLY A 6 15.07 18.88 -6.49
N ALA A 7 14.80 17.91 -5.60
CA ALA A 7 14.35 18.19 -4.24
C ALA A 7 15.38 18.99 -3.42
N ALA A 8 16.66 18.59 -3.47
CA ALA A 8 17.75 19.32 -2.80
C ALA A 8 17.85 20.78 -3.29
N THR A 9 17.71 20.99 -4.60
CA THR A 9 17.72 22.35 -5.18
C THR A 9 16.50 23.15 -4.73
N GLY A 10 15.31 22.55 -4.74
CA GLY A 10 14.09 23.21 -4.25
C GLY A 10 14.19 23.62 -2.78
N ILE A 11 14.70 22.73 -1.93
CA ILE A 11 14.95 23.01 -0.50
C ILE A 11 15.96 24.16 -0.35
N ALA A 12 17.04 24.19 -1.14
CA ALA A 12 18.00 25.28 -1.10
C ALA A 12 17.37 26.63 -1.50
N THR A 13 16.52 26.64 -2.54
CA THR A 13 15.78 27.84 -2.97
C THR A 13 14.80 28.31 -1.88
N PHE A 14 14.10 27.40 -1.20
CA PHE A 14 13.20 27.77 -0.11
C PHE A 14 13.94 28.32 1.10
N ASN A 15 15.11 27.77 1.45
CA ASN A 15 15.95 28.32 2.52
C ASN A 15 16.48 29.71 2.16
N LEU A 16 16.81 29.97 0.89
CA LEU A 16 17.34 31.26 0.44
C LEU A 16 16.28 32.38 0.48
N PHE A 17 15.03 32.04 0.19
CA PHE A 17 13.91 32.98 0.16
C PHE A 17 13.06 32.98 1.45
N ASP A 18 13.52 32.29 2.50
CA ASP A 18 12.80 32.10 3.78
C ASP A 18 11.33 31.69 3.57
N ALA A 19 11.13 30.73 2.67
CA ALA A 19 9.83 30.28 2.23
C ALA A 19 9.38 29.05 3.03
N GLY A 20 8.19 29.15 3.63
CA GLY A 20 7.57 28.07 4.39
C GLY A 20 6.09 27.94 4.05
N LEU A 21 5.54 26.75 4.27
CA LEU A 21 4.11 26.47 4.13
C LEU A 21 3.44 26.52 5.50
N VAL A 22 2.18 26.94 5.53
CA VAL A 22 1.39 27.04 6.79
C VAL A 22 1.04 25.64 7.33
N ALA A 23 0.94 24.65 6.46
CA ALA A 23 0.69 23.26 6.80
C ALA A 23 1.34 22.32 5.78
N GLY A 24 1.45 21.03 6.11
CA GLY A 24 1.90 20.00 5.18
C GLY A 24 0.95 19.89 3.98
N PRO A 25 1.42 20.09 2.73
CA PRO A 25 0.57 19.99 1.55
C PRO A 25 0.24 18.53 1.24
N SER A 26 -1.00 18.29 0.78
CA SER A 26 -1.40 16.98 0.27
C SER A 26 -0.51 16.58 -0.92
N PRO A 27 0.10 15.39 -0.92
CA PRO A 27 0.96 14.93 -2.00
C PRO A 27 0.09 14.67 -3.24
N GLY A 28 0.39 15.39 -4.34
CA GLY A 28 -0.26 15.11 -5.62
C GLY A 28 -0.75 16.34 -6.39
N SER A 29 -0.66 17.55 -5.83
CA SER A 29 -1.03 18.76 -6.57
C SER A 29 -0.21 19.98 -6.21
N ILE A 30 0.22 20.73 -7.23
CA ILE A 30 0.83 22.05 -7.07
C ILE A 30 -0.13 23.08 -6.49
N PHE A 31 -1.45 22.90 -6.71
CA PHE A 31 -2.46 23.77 -6.13
C PHE A 31 -2.52 23.66 -4.61
N SER A 32 -2.21 22.48 -4.05
CA SER A 32 -2.08 22.29 -2.60
C SER A 32 -0.95 23.14 -2.01
N TYR A 33 0.17 23.25 -2.72
CA TYR A 33 1.29 24.09 -2.30
C TYR A 33 0.89 25.57 -2.33
N LEU A 34 0.26 26.03 -3.41
CA LEU A 34 -0.18 27.42 -3.55
C LEU A 34 -1.27 27.80 -2.53
N ALA A 35 -2.21 26.91 -2.25
CA ALA A 35 -3.29 27.14 -1.28
C ALA A 35 -2.76 27.29 0.16
N LEU A 36 -1.68 26.59 0.50
CA LEU A 36 -1.06 26.60 1.83
C LEU A 36 0.14 27.56 1.94
N THR A 37 0.39 28.34 0.89
CA THR A 37 1.46 29.35 0.90
C THR A 37 0.99 30.60 1.67
N PRO A 38 1.79 31.10 2.65
CA PRO A 38 1.50 32.35 3.34
C PRO A 38 1.40 33.53 2.38
N LYS A 39 0.52 34.50 2.69
CA LYS A 39 0.38 35.74 1.93
C LYS A 39 1.71 36.51 1.96
N GLY A 40 2.42 36.54 0.83
CA GLY A 40 3.74 37.17 0.68
C GLY A 40 4.86 36.23 0.19
N SER A 41 4.72 34.91 0.35
CA SER A 41 5.76 33.91 -0.04
C SER A 41 5.43 33.14 -1.33
N PHE A 42 4.42 33.59 -2.08
CA PHE A 42 4.00 32.98 -3.36
C PHE A 42 5.11 32.96 -4.40
N ILE A 43 5.86 34.06 -4.51
CA ILE A 43 6.95 34.19 -5.48
C ILE A 43 8.06 33.19 -5.16
N ALA A 44 8.40 33.03 -3.88
CA ALA A 44 9.40 32.07 -3.44
C ALA A 44 8.95 30.62 -3.64
N THR A 45 7.67 30.33 -3.38
CA THR A 45 7.10 28.98 -3.58
C THR A 45 7.14 28.58 -5.05
N ILE A 46 6.72 29.48 -5.95
CA ILE A 46 6.77 29.24 -7.40
C ILE A 46 8.21 29.13 -7.89
N ALA A 47 9.12 29.98 -7.42
CA ALA A 47 10.54 29.94 -7.79
C ALA A 47 11.23 28.64 -7.35
N GLY A 48 10.94 28.13 -6.15
CA GLY A 48 11.49 26.86 -5.68
C GLY A 48 10.95 25.66 -6.45
N VAL A 49 9.65 25.62 -6.75
CA VAL A 49 9.07 24.53 -7.55
C VAL A 49 9.58 24.55 -9.00
N THR A 50 9.68 25.73 -9.61
CA THR A 50 10.21 25.87 -10.98
C THR A 50 11.70 25.53 -11.06
N SER A 51 12.53 25.96 -10.11
CA SER A 51 13.94 25.56 -10.05
C SER A 51 14.13 24.06 -9.85
N ALA A 52 13.36 23.44 -8.94
CA ALA A 52 13.41 22.00 -8.69
C ALA A 52 13.02 21.17 -9.93
N THR A 53 11.97 21.58 -10.64
CA THR A 53 11.51 20.91 -11.87
C THR A 53 12.52 21.03 -13.00
N ILE A 54 13.11 22.21 -13.20
CA ILE A 54 14.16 22.43 -14.21
C ILE A 54 15.38 21.54 -13.94
N VAL A 55 15.87 21.50 -12.70
CA VAL A 55 17.04 20.68 -12.36
C VAL A 55 16.74 19.19 -12.50
N SER A 56 15.58 18.72 -12.02
CA SER A 56 15.18 17.32 -12.19
C SER A 56 15.07 16.94 -13.67
N PHE A 57 14.53 17.83 -14.50
CA PHE A 57 14.42 17.61 -15.94
C PHE A 57 15.78 17.56 -16.63
N LEU A 58 16.71 18.45 -16.30
CA LEU A 58 18.06 18.47 -16.88
C LEU A 58 18.85 17.22 -16.50
N VAL A 59 18.82 16.81 -15.22
CA VAL A 59 19.50 15.60 -14.76
C VAL A 59 18.88 14.36 -15.40
N ALA A 60 17.55 14.26 -15.46
CA ALA A 60 16.87 13.15 -16.13
C ALA A 60 17.17 13.12 -17.64
N SER A 61 17.17 14.27 -18.31
CA SER A 61 17.47 14.38 -19.74
C SER A 61 18.91 13.98 -20.05
N ALA A 62 19.87 14.38 -19.20
CA ALA A 62 21.26 13.99 -19.32
C ALA A 62 21.44 12.47 -19.13
N ILE A 63 20.80 11.88 -18.10
CA ILE A 63 20.81 10.43 -17.87
C ILE A 63 20.21 9.70 -19.08
N LEU A 64 19.02 10.10 -19.53
CA LEU A 64 18.36 9.49 -20.69
C LEU A 64 19.19 9.61 -21.96
N LYS A 65 19.91 10.72 -22.17
CA LYS A 65 20.75 10.91 -23.36
C LYS A 65 22.00 10.02 -23.35
N VAL A 66 22.50 9.64 -22.17
CA VAL A 66 23.61 8.69 -21.99
C VAL A 66 23.12 7.23 -22.04
N SER A 67 21.96 6.92 -21.45
CA SER A 67 21.33 5.58 -21.47
C SER A 67 20.65 5.22 -22.80
N LYS A 68 20.40 6.20 -23.67
CA LYS A 68 19.77 6.09 -25.00
C LYS A 68 20.51 5.15 -25.97
N SER A 69 21.71 4.69 -25.62
CA SER A 69 22.52 3.79 -26.43
C SER A 69 22.22 2.30 -26.26
N GLU A 70 21.58 1.81 -25.18
CA GLU A 70 21.43 0.35 -24.98
C GLU A 70 20.04 -0.20 -24.58
N GLU A 71 19.10 0.54 -23.96
CA GLU A 71 17.92 -0.13 -23.34
C GLU A 71 16.61 0.68 -23.42
N LYS A 72 16.02 0.86 -24.61
CA LYS A 72 14.90 1.81 -24.78
C LYS A 72 13.48 1.29 -24.70
N GLU A 73 13.23 -0.01 -24.82
CA GLU A 73 11.85 -0.50 -24.89
C GLU A 73 11.35 -1.09 -23.56
N SER A 74 12.21 -1.76 -22.78
CA SER A 74 11.74 -2.50 -21.60
C SER A 74 11.45 -1.64 -20.37
N GLU A 75 12.14 -0.50 -20.18
CA GLU A 75 12.00 0.33 -18.98
C GLU A 75 10.86 1.36 -19.11
N PHE A 76 10.58 1.84 -20.32
CA PHE A 76 9.49 2.77 -20.59
C PHE A 76 8.13 2.07 -20.47
N GLU A 77 7.98 0.85 -21.01
CA GLU A 77 6.74 0.09 -20.87
C GLU A 77 6.46 -0.29 -19.41
N LYS A 78 7.50 -0.64 -18.63
CA LYS A 78 7.38 -0.88 -17.18
C LYS A 78 7.00 0.38 -16.41
N SER A 79 7.63 1.52 -16.72
CA SER A 79 7.26 2.79 -16.07
C SER A 79 5.83 3.22 -16.41
N VAL A 80 5.33 2.89 -17.61
CA VAL A 80 3.96 3.16 -18.05
C VAL A 80 2.96 2.19 -17.41
N SER A 81 3.31 0.93 -17.18
CA SER A 81 2.48 0.00 -16.39
C SER A 81 2.40 0.43 -14.93
N ASP A 82 3.52 0.80 -14.33
CA ASP A 82 3.58 1.24 -12.93
C ASP A 82 2.79 2.55 -12.74
N MET A 83 2.83 3.47 -13.73
CA MET A 83 1.99 4.68 -13.72
C MET A 83 0.49 4.38 -13.89
N LYS A 84 0.11 3.32 -14.60
CA LYS A 84 -1.29 2.89 -14.71
C LYS A 84 -1.78 2.26 -13.42
N GLU A 85 -0.95 1.48 -12.74
CA GLU A 85 -1.25 0.90 -11.43
C GLU A 85 -1.41 1.98 -10.36
N MET A 86 -0.50 2.97 -10.32
CA MET A 86 -0.60 4.08 -9.36
C MET A 86 -1.76 5.05 -9.63
N LYS A 87 -2.29 5.12 -10.86
CA LYS A 87 -3.52 5.87 -11.16
C LYS A 87 -4.79 5.12 -10.77
N ALA A 88 -4.72 3.80 -10.60
CA ALA A 88 -5.86 2.96 -10.24
C ALA A 88 -6.16 2.96 -8.74
N GLU A 89 -5.23 3.38 -7.88
CA GLU A 89 -5.45 3.51 -6.42
C GLU A 89 -6.22 4.78 -6.00
N GLY A 90 -6.54 5.68 -6.94
CA GLY A 90 -7.24 6.95 -6.67
C GLY A 90 -8.73 6.99 -7.01
N ALA A 91 -9.31 5.93 -7.59
CA ALA A 91 -10.72 5.87 -7.94
C ALA A 91 -11.32 4.55 -7.46
N VAL A 92 -12.40 4.66 -6.70
CA VAL A 92 -13.17 3.56 -6.10
C VAL A 92 -13.61 2.56 -7.21
N GLN A 93 -13.51 1.27 -6.88
CA GLN A 93 -13.69 0.06 -7.73
C GLN A 93 -15.05 -0.02 -8.48
N PRO A 94 -15.21 -1.00 -9.40
CA PRO A 94 -15.85 -2.26 -8.95
C PRO A 94 -15.21 -3.57 -9.45
N VAL A 95 -15.66 -4.61 -8.75
CA VAL A 95 -15.31 -6.02 -8.60
C VAL A 95 -15.58 -6.99 -9.79
N ALA A 96 -15.02 -8.21 -9.61
CA ALA A 96 -15.43 -9.54 -10.14
C ALA A 96 -14.67 -10.03 -11.41
N ALA A 97 -14.15 -11.26 -11.53
CA ALA A 97 -14.34 -12.51 -10.78
C ALA A 97 -13.25 -13.56 -11.11
N ALA A 98 -13.23 -14.63 -10.28
CA ALA A 98 -12.83 -16.03 -10.56
C ALA A 98 -11.37 -16.41 -10.18
N THR A 99 -11.04 -17.51 -9.48
CA THR A 99 -11.81 -18.68 -8.98
C THR A 99 -10.96 -19.46 -7.96
N THR A 100 -11.60 -19.86 -6.85
CA THR A 100 -11.48 -21.13 -6.10
C THR A 100 -10.11 -21.75 -5.77
N GLN A 101 -9.86 -21.94 -4.47
CA GLN A 101 -9.64 -23.26 -3.86
C GLN A 101 -9.92 -23.25 -2.36
N GLU A 102 -10.83 -24.12 -1.94
CA GLU A 102 -11.13 -24.41 -0.54
C GLU A 102 -9.96 -25.14 0.15
N PRO A 103 -9.85 -24.97 1.48
CA PRO A 103 -9.99 -26.16 2.30
C PRO A 103 -11.07 -25.99 3.38
N SER A 104 -11.93 -26.99 3.44
CA SER A 104 -12.99 -27.25 4.41
C SER A 104 -12.44 -27.67 5.78
N LYS A 105 -11.67 -26.78 6.43
CA LYS A 105 -11.38 -26.89 7.86
C LYS A 105 -12.05 -25.74 8.62
N PRO A 106 -12.55 -25.99 9.85
CA PRO A 106 -13.06 -24.91 10.68
C PRO A 106 -11.93 -23.92 10.94
N ILE A 107 -12.10 -22.68 10.47
CA ILE A 107 -11.10 -21.62 10.64
C ILE A 107 -11.12 -21.21 12.11
N SER A 108 -10.14 -21.68 12.88
CA SER A 108 -10.01 -21.42 14.31
C SER A 108 -8.92 -20.38 14.60
N PHE A 109 -7.92 -20.29 13.71
CA PHE A 109 -6.79 -19.39 13.88
C PHE A 109 -6.43 -18.66 12.58
N VAL A 110 -6.52 -17.33 12.61
CA VAL A 110 -6.15 -16.44 11.51
C VAL A 110 -4.85 -15.70 11.85
N ALA A 111 -3.82 -15.91 11.04
CA ALA A 111 -2.52 -15.26 11.21
C ALA A 111 -2.35 -14.10 10.21
N PHE A 112 -2.13 -12.89 10.70
CA PHE A 112 -1.74 -11.75 9.86
C PHE A 112 -0.22 -11.73 9.70
N ALA A 113 0.28 -11.89 8.48
CA ALA A 113 1.70 -11.89 8.18
C ALA A 113 2.11 -10.57 7.50
N CYS A 114 3.25 -10.02 7.91
CA CYS A 114 3.98 -9.03 7.12
C CYS A 114 5.49 -9.23 7.27
N ASP A 115 6.30 -8.55 6.45
CA ASP A 115 7.76 -8.76 6.42
C ASP A 115 8.40 -8.61 7.81
N ALA A 116 8.00 -7.60 8.57
CA ALA A 116 8.53 -7.33 9.91
C ALA A 116 7.65 -7.84 11.08
N GLY A 117 6.40 -8.20 10.82
CA GLY A 117 5.45 -8.69 11.84
C GLY A 117 4.90 -7.69 12.86
N MET A 118 5.28 -6.41 12.84
CA MET A 118 4.87 -5.40 13.85
C MET A 118 4.13 -4.17 13.31
N GLY A 119 4.04 -4.01 11.98
CA GLY A 119 3.46 -2.82 11.36
C GLY A 119 1.99 -3.00 10.99
N SER A 120 1.74 -3.05 9.70
CA SER A 120 0.41 -3.17 9.12
C SER A 120 -0.35 -4.44 9.58
N SER A 121 0.36 -5.55 9.79
CA SER A 121 -0.22 -6.79 10.31
C SER A 121 -0.79 -6.67 11.72
N ALA A 122 -0.17 -5.85 12.59
CA ALA A 122 -0.66 -5.61 13.95
C ALA A 122 -1.96 -4.78 13.94
N MET A 123 -2.01 -3.75 13.08
CA MET A 123 -3.20 -2.92 12.91
C MET A 123 -4.36 -3.72 12.28
N GLY A 124 -4.08 -4.54 11.26
CA GLY A 124 -5.07 -5.42 10.63
C GLY A 124 -5.61 -6.47 11.59
N ALA A 125 -4.74 -7.18 12.31
CA ALA A 125 -5.14 -8.17 13.30
C ALA A 125 -6.02 -7.58 14.41
N SER A 126 -5.66 -6.40 14.93
CA SER A 126 -6.44 -5.75 16.00
C SER A 126 -7.81 -5.27 15.52
N THR A 127 -7.91 -4.73 14.30
CA THR A 127 -9.17 -4.26 13.71
C THR A 127 -10.08 -5.45 13.37
N PHE A 128 -9.51 -6.50 12.77
CA PHE A 128 -10.23 -7.72 12.43
C PHE A 128 -10.75 -8.43 13.69
N LYS A 129 -9.92 -8.53 14.73
CA LYS A 129 -10.34 -9.06 16.05
C LYS A 129 -11.51 -8.26 16.64
N ARG A 130 -11.48 -6.93 16.57
CA ARG A 130 -12.60 -6.09 17.03
C ARG A 130 -13.89 -6.35 16.25
N LYS A 131 -13.80 -6.50 14.92
CA LYS A 131 -14.95 -6.84 14.06
C LYS A 131 -15.53 -8.22 14.40
N LEU A 132 -14.70 -9.23 14.65
CA LEU A 132 -15.14 -10.57 15.03
C LEU A 132 -15.85 -10.59 16.40
N VAL A 133 -15.30 -9.88 17.39
CA VAL A 133 -15.94 -9.74 18.71
C VAL A 133 -17.29 -9.03 18.60
N GLN A 134 -17.42 -8.01 17.74
CA GLN A 134 -18.71 -7.35 17.48
C GLN A 134 -19.73 -8.28 16.80
N ALA A 135 -19.26 -9.23 15.99
CA ALA A 135 -20.09 -10.25 15.36
C ALA A 135 -20.40 -11.45 16.27
N GLY A 136 -19.85 -11.50 17.48
CA GLY A 136 -20.05 -12.61 18.43
C GLY A 136 -19.28 -13.89 18.09
N ILE A 137 -18.21 -13.81 17.30
CA ILE A 137 -17.43 -14.96 16.84
C ILE A 137 -16.09 -14.99 17.59
N GLU A 138 -15.81 -16.08 18.31
CA GLU A 138 -14.56 -16.27 19.03
C GLU A 138 -13.54 -17.05 18.18
N ILE A 139 -12.73 -16.31 17.43
CA ILE A 139 -11.59 -16.85 16.65
C ILE A 139 -10.30 -16.20 17.13
N GLU A 140 -9.23 -16.99 17.15
CA GLU A 140 -7.92 -16.50 17.51
C GLU A 140 -7.29 -15.74 16.33
N VAL A 141 -6.88 -14.49 16.58
CA VAL A 141 -6.24 -13.63 15.57
C VAL A 141 -4.95 -13.07 16.13
N LYS A 142 -3.83 -13.35 15.48
CA LYS A 142 -2.49 -12.86 15.87
C LYS A 142 -1.69 -12.38 14.66
N ASN A 143 -0.74 -11.49 14.88
CA ASN A 143 0.19 -11.00 13.88
C ASN A 143 1.56 -11.66 14.02
N PHE A 144 2.19 -12.00 12.89
CA PHE A 144 3.52 -12.60 12.83
C PHE A 144 4.34 -12.01 11.67
N ALA A 145 5.65 -12.23 11.72
CA ALA A 145 6.51 -12.06 10.55
C ALA A 145 6.32 -13.24 9.60
N ILE A 146 6.48 -13.06 8.28
CA ILE A 146 6.27 -14.12 7.27
C ILE A 146 7.08 -15.40 7.59
N GLU A 147 8.30 -15.25 8.10
CA GLU A 147 9.19 -16.36 8.46
C GLU A 147 8.88 -17.01 9.81
N LYS A 148 8.03 -16.37 10.63
CA LYS A 148 7.67 -16.82 11.99
C LYS A 148 6.19 -17.19 12.11
N VAL A 149 5.48 -17.35 10.99
CA VAL A 149 4.09 -17.81 11.00
C VAL A 149 4.07 -19.27 11.45
N PRO A 150 3.32 -19.61 12.52
CA PRO A 150 3.19 -21.00 12.95
C PRO A 150 2.39 -21.80 11.93
N SER A 151 2.76 -23.06 11.72
CA SER A 151 2.04 -24.01 10.85
C SER A 151 0.67 -24.43 11.39
N GLU A 152 0.33 -24.02 12.62
CA GLU A 152 -0.98 -24.18 13.24
C GLU A 152 -2.02 -23.17 12.73
N ALA A 153 -1.60 -22.16 11.96
CA ALA A 153 -2.52 -21.21 11.35
C ALA A 153 -3.34 -21.87 10.24
N ASP A 154 -4.66 -21.70 10.28
CA ASP A 154 -5.56 -22.21 9.25
C ASP A 154 -5.54 -21.33 8.00
N ILE A 155 -5.45 -20.00 8.20
CA ILE A 155 -5.40 -19.00 7.14
C ILE A 155 -4.34 -17.94 7.46
N VAL A 156 -3.59 -17.56 6.44
CA VAL A 156 -2.62 -16.45 6.50
C VAL A 156 -3.14 -15.26 5.70
N VAL A 157 -3.23 -14.09 6.31
CA VAL A 157 -3.59 -12.83 5.65
C VAL A 157 -2.34 -11.99 5.44
N THR A 158 -2.03 -11.60 4.20
CA THR A 158 -0.84 -10.82 3.85
C THR A 158 -1.14 -9.76 2.79
N HIS A 159 -0.22 -8.82 2.58
CA HIS A 159 -0.35 -7.84 1.50
C HIS A 159 -0.08 -8.47 0.13
N GLU A 160 -0.75 -8.02 -0.94
CA GLU A 160 -0.57 -8.54 -2.30
C GLU A 160 0.90 -8.53 -2.77
N SER A 161 1.67 -7.49 -2.41
CA SER A 161 3.10 -7.39 -2.72
C SER A 161 3.98 -8.46 -2.04
N LEU A 162 3.45 -9.16 -1.04
CA LEU A 162 4.13 -10.19 -0.26
C LEU A 162 3.52 -11.57 -0.45
N GLU A 163 2.59 -11.74 -1.40
CA GLU A 163 1.90 -13.00 -1.69
C GLU A 163 2.90 -14.12 -2.02
N SER A 164 3.77 -13.89 -3.01
CA SER A 164 4.74 -14.90 -3.45
C SER A 164 5.67 -15.31 -2.31
N ARG A 165 6.01 -14.39 -1.40
CA ARG A 165 6.87 -14.70 -0.24
C ARG A 165 6.12 -15.46 0.83
N ALA A 166 4.86 -15.12 1.09
CA ALA A 166 4.02 -15.81 2.06
C ALA A 166 3.70 -17.24 1.64
N VAL A 167 3.37 -17.47 0.36
CA VAL A 167 3.08 -18.81 -0.18
C VAL A 167 4.32 -19.70 -0.07
N ASN A 168 5.49 -19.19 -0.47
CA ASN A 168 6.75 -19.95 -0.41
C ASN A 168 7.24 -20.23 1.01
N ALA A 169 6.99 -19.31 1.96
CA ALA A 169 7.46 -19.45 3.34
C ALA A 169 6.54 -20.31 4.22
N THR A 170 5.22 -20.21 4.02
CA THR A 170 4.23 -20.86 4.90
C THR A 170 3.64 -22.14 4.32
N GLY A 171 3.50 -22.24 2.99
CA GLY A 171 2.84 -23.37 2.34
C GLY A 171 1.35 -23.53 2.70
N LEU A 172 0.74 -22.52 3.29
CA LEU A 172 -0.65 -22.48 3.76
C LEU A 172 -1.54 -21.67 2.80
N PRO A 173 -2.87 -21.77 2.88
CA PRO A 173 -3.78 -20.91 2.12
C PRO A 173 -3.60 -19.45 2.54
N VAL A 174 -3.16 -18.63 1.58
CA VAL A 174 -2.90 -17.19 1.76
C VAL A 174 -4.06 -16.39 1.18
N VAL A 175 -4.58 -15.44 1.96
CA VAL A 175 -5.51 -14.41 1.51
C VAL A 175 -4.76 -13.10 1.38
N THR A 176 -4.77 -12.55 0.18
CA THR A 176 -4.13 -11.28 -0.13
C THR A 176 -5.08 -10.12 0.12
N ILE A 177 -4.55 -9.07 0.73
CA ILE A 177 -5.25 -7.81 0.99
C ILE A 177 -4.42 -6.64 0.44
N LYS A 178 -5.09 -5.58 -0.01
CA LYS A 178 -4.45 -4.32 -0.40
C LYS A 178 -4.43 -3.34 0.76
N ASN A 179 -5.44 -3.39 1.63
CA ASN A 179 -5.52 -2.51 2.80
C ASN A 179 -5.82 -3.29 4.09
N PHE A 180 -5.11 -2.96 5.17
CA PHE A 180 -5.26 -3.65 6.45
C PHE A 180 -6.45 -3.15 7.28
N LEU A 181 -7.01 -1.99 6.95
CA LEU A 181 -8.14 -1.40 7.68
C LEU A 181 -9.48 -1.72 7.02
N ASN A 182 -9.58 -1.46 5.72
CA ASN A 182 -10.82 -1.57 4.94
C ASN A 182 -10.49 -2.18 3.58
N ASP A 183 -10.70 -3.48 3.46
CA ASP A 183 -10.50 -4.21 2.22
C ASP A 183 -11.66 -5.20 2.02
N PRO A 184 -12.26 -5.27 0.82
CA PRO A 184 -13.34 -6.19 0.54
C PRO A 184 -12.95 -7.66 0.80
N ALA A 185 -11.67 -8.03 0.64
CA ALA A 185 -11.21 -9.39 0.92
C ALA A 185 -11.29 -9.76 2.41
N LEU A 186 -11.15 -8.78 3.32
CA LEU A 186 -11.34 -9.01 4.77
C LEU A 186 -12.82 -9.23 5.11
N ASP A 187 -13.71 -8.49 4.45
CA ASP A 187 -15.15 -8.63 4.67
C ASP A 187 -15.65 -9.96 4.08
N GLU A 188 -15.15 -10.38 2.90
CA GLU A 188 -15.41 -11.72 2.35
C GLU A 188 -14.89 -12.85 3.25
N LEU A 189 -13.69 -12.68 3.84
CA LEU A 189 -13.14 -13.63 4.81
C LEU A 189 -14.04 -13.74 6.05
N MET A 190 -14.50 -12.59 6.55
CA MET A 190 -15.41 -12.52 7.70
C MET A 190 -16.76 -13.18 7.40
N ASP A 191 -17.29 -13.03 6.18
CA ASP A 191 -18.55 -13.66 5.78
C ASP A 191 -18.40 -15.17 5.57
N LYS A 192 -17.25 -15.65 5.06
CA LYS A 192 -16.93 -17.09 5.03
C LYS A 192 -16.87 -17.68 6.44
N ILE A 193 -16.21 -16.98 7.36
CA ILE A 193 -16.12 -17.37 8.78
C ILE A 193 -17.51 -17.42 9.42
N LYS A 194 -18.38 -16.42 9.18
CA LYS A 194 -19.77 -16.42 9.64
C LYS A 194 -20.55 -17.61 9.09
N GLN A 195 -20.46 -17.86 7.79
CA GLN A 195 -21.18 -18.96 7.14
C GLN A 195 -20.74 -20.34 7.68
N GLN A 196 -19.45 -20.52 7.98
CA GLN A 196 -18.95 -21.73 8.62
C GLN A 196 -19.42 -21.89 10.08
N THR A 197 -19.51 -20.80 10.82
CA THR A 197 -20.03 -20.81 12.21
C THR A 197 -21.52 -21.20 12.22
N VAL A 198 -22.32 -20.64 11.31
CA VAL A 198 -23.76 -20.94 11.17
C VAL A 198 -24.01 -22.37 10.67
N ALA A 199 -23.14 -22.93 9.84
CA ALA A 199 -23.25 -24.32 9.39
C ALA A 199 -23.01 -25.36 10.50
N THR A 200 -22.41 -24.95 11.63
CA THR A 200 -22.20 -25.82 12.79
C THR A 200 -23.40 -25.80 13.76
N GLU A 201 -24.34 -24.87 13.59
CA GLU A 201 -25.50 -24.64 14.47
C GLU A 201 -26.85 -25.09 13.88
N GLN A 202 -26.90 -26.00 12.89
CA GLN A 202 -28.17 -26.67 12.52
C GLN A 202 -28.43 -27.87 13.44
N PRO A 203 -29.38 -27.80 14.39
CA PRO A 203 -29.69 -28.91 15.29
C PRO A 203 -30.47 -30.00 14.56
N ALA A 204 -30.09 -31.25 14.82
CA ALA A 204 -30.93 -32.43 14.67
C ALA A 204 -31.86 -32.59 15.88
#